data_AF-A0AAU8CJC1-F1
#
_entry.id   AF-A0AAU8CJC1-F1
#
_cell.length_a   1.000
_cell.length_b   1.000
_cell.length_c   1.000
_cell.angle_alpha   90.00
_cell.angle_beta   90.00
_cell.angle_gamma   90.00
#
_symmetry.space_group_name_H-M   'P 1'
#
loop_
_entity.id
_entity.type
_entity.pdbx_description
1 polymer ?
#
loop_
_entity_poly.entity_id
_entity_poly.type
_entity_poly.pdbx_seq_one_letter_code
_entity_poly.pdbx_strand_id
1 'polypeptide(L)'
;MSEELPPPPLNDQPTEETPVEEPIEETPVEEGPIVPDVVIVPYTVFDLATGEILRSGLCQSDVVDLQATDPLTQGVLAEASDDIIHYVLAGVKTLRPAFSISKTEIAADDIDEAVIAGLPDPVEVAIDSVTHTIEGGTLTLSSPMPATYMVKINHWPYLPFTAQITAL
;
A
#
# COMPACT_ATOMS: atom_id res chain seq x y z
N MET A 1 58.75 21.56 -53.50
CA MET A 1 60.18 21.45 -53.13
C MET A 1 60.29 22.12 -51.79
N SER A 2 60.31 21.32 -50.72
CA SER A 2 60.27 21.82 -49.35
C SER A 2 61.72 21.98 -48.87
N GLU A 3 62.10 23.22 -48.58
CA GLU A 3 63.40 23.61 -48.04
C GLU A 3 63.33 23.52 -46.51
N GLU A 4 64.22 22.73 -45.94
CA GLU A 4 64.30 22.39 -44.51
C GLU A 4 65.11 23.47 -43.77
N LEU A 5 64.52 24.13 -42.79
CA LEU A 5 65.19 25.13 -41.95
C LEU A 5 65.81 24.46 -40.70
N PRO A 6 67.01 24.89 -40.28
CA PRO A 6 67.74 24.24 -39.19
C PRO A 6 67.12 24.55 -37.80
N PRO A 7 67.29 23.65 -36.82
CA PRO A 7 66.70 23.81 -35.50
C PRO A 7 67.40 24.92 -34.68
N PRO A 8 66.65 25.61 -33.80
CA PRO A 8 67.17 26.67 -32.93
C PRO A 8 68.04 26.13 -31.77
N PRO A 9 68.90 26.98 -31.17
CA PRO A 9 69.87 26.56 -30.16
C PRO A 9 69.25 26.22 -28.79
N LEU A 10 69.92 25.31 -28.08
CA LEU A 10 69.59 24.82 -26.75
C LEU A 10 69.66 25.97 -25.73
N ASN A 11 68.56 26.22 -25.02
CA ASN A 11 68.47 27.23 -23.96
C ASN A 11 68.83 26.58 -22.62
N ASP A 12 69.87 27.07 -21.94
CA ASP A 12 70.27 26.65 -20.60
C ASP A 12 69.14 26.95 -19.59
N GLN A 13 68.55 25.89 -19.04
CA GLN A 13 67.58 26.00 -17.95
C GLN A 13 68.34 26.17 -16.62
N PRO A 14 67.95 27.11 -15.75
CA PRO A 14 68.54 27.26 -14.43
C PRO A 14 68.14 26.09 -13.53
N THR A 15 69.10 25.58 -12.76
CA THR A 15 68.96 24.49 -11.80
C THR A 15 67.93 24.85 -10.72
N GLU A 16 66.82 24.11 -10.65
CA GLU A 16 65.86 24.21 -9.53
C GLU A 16 66.49 23.65 -8.25
N GLU A 17 66.65 24.51 -7.25
CA GLU A 17 66.97 24.10 -5.88
C GLU A 17 65.77 23.36 -5.29
N THR A 18 65.99 22.11 -4.87
CA THR A 18 64.96 21.25 -4.28
C THR A 18 64.63 21.76 -2.86
N PRO A 19 63.36 22.01 -2.51
CA PRO A 19 63.01 22.42 -1.16
C PRO A 19 63.17 21.23 -0.21
N VAL A 20 63.76 21.48 0.96
CA VAL A 20 63.84 20.50 2.05
C VAL A 20 62.45 20.41 2.67
N GLU A 21 61.77 19.26 2.52
CA GLU A 21 60.47 19.01 3.16
C GLU A 21 60.66 18.82 4.68
N GLU A 22 60.03 19.70 5.46
CA GLU A 22 59.92 19.56 6.91
C GLU A 22 58.91 18.45 7.27
N PRO A 23 59.12 17.71 8.37
CA PRO A 23 58.22 16.63 8.77
C PRO A 23 56.89 17.22 9.26
N ILE A 24 55.82 16.93 8.53
CA ILE A 24 54.45 17.25 8.92
C ILE A 24 54.07 16.48 10.20
N GLU A 25 53.84 17.20 11.29
CA GLU A 25 53.21 16.64 12.49
C GLU A 25 51.77 16.22 12.14
N GLU A 26 51.49 14.92 12.23
CA GLU A 26 50.14 14.38 12.04
C GLU A 26 49.22 14.92 13.15
N THR A 27 48.36 15.87 12.79
CA THR A 27 47.28 16.31 13.68
C THR A 27 46.30 15.16 13.89
N PRO A 28 45.87 14.89 15.14
CA PRO A 28 44.90 13.85 15.41
C PRO A 28 43.59 14.19 14.68
N VAL A 29 43.13 13.25 13.85
CA VAL A 29 41.84 13.35 13.15
C VAL A 29 40.75 13.39 14.22
N GLU A 30 40.09 14.54 14.40
CA GLU A 30 38.88 14.61 15.21
C GLU A 30 37.82 13.72 14.52
N GLU A 31 37.50 12.59 15.14
CA GLU A 31 36.37 11.77 14.72
C GLU A 31 35.11 12.64 14.76
N GLY A 32 34.60 12.97 13.58
CA GLY A 32 33.36 13.73 13.45
C GLY A 32 32.20 13.02 14.19
N PRO A 33 31.15 13.76 14.55
CA PRO A 33 30.03 13.20 15.30
C PRO A 33 29.50 11.95 14.61
N ILE A 34 29.44 10.84 15.33
CA ILE A 34 28.85 9.58 14.89
C ILE A 34 27.37 9.87 14.61
N VAL A 35 26.99 9.99 13.34
CA VAL A 35 25.59 10.15 12.95
C VAL A 35 24.94 8.77 13.16
N PRO A 36 23.93 8.63 14.03
CA PRO A 36 23.26 7.36 14.20
C PRO A 36 22.64 6.93 12.87
N ASP A 37 22.76 5.64 12.55
CA ASP A 37 22.16 5.06 11.35
C ASP A 37 20.64 5.29 11.38
N VAL A 38 20.15 6.04 10.40
CA VAL A 38 18.72 6.32 10.23
C VAL A 38 18.04 5.07 9.67
N VAL A 39 17.27 4.38 10.50
CA VAL A 39 16.50 3.20 10.09
C VAL A 39 15.14 3.65 9.55
N ILE A 40 14.91 3.39 8.26
CA ILE A 40 13.61 3.65 7.61
C ILE A 40 12.75 2.38 7.67
N VAL A 41 11.51 2.52 8.16
CA VAL A 41 10.56 1.42 8.32
C VAL A 41 9.20 1.78 7.70
N PRO A 42 8.42 0.79 7.24
CA PRO A 42 7.05 1.02 6.83
C PRO A 42 6.14 1.31 8.03
N TYR A 43 5.10 2.10 7.76
CA TYR A 43 4.02 2.35 8.71
C TYR A 43 2.66 2.31 8.02
N THR A 44 1.62 2.04 8.81
CA THR A 44 0.21 2.13 8.43
C THR A 44 -0.53 2.92 9.50
N VAL A 45 -1.29 3.95 9.09
CA VAL A 45 -2.22 4.69 9.95
C VAL A 45 -3.64 4.23 9.64
N PHE A 46 -4.40 3.95 10.68
CA PHE A 46 -5.76 3.44 10.57
C PHE A 46 -6.72 4.15 11.53
N ASP A 47 -8.02 4.12 11.23
CA ASP A 47 -9.08 4.61 12.09
C ASP A 47 -9.36 3.62 13.24
N LEU A 48 -9.34 4.09 14.48
CA LEU A 48 -9.53 3.26 15.67
C LEU A 48 -10.96 2.72 15.82
N ALA A 49 -11.96 3.40 15.25
CA ALA A 49 -13.36 3.00 15.36
C ALA A 49 -13.73 1.94 14.32
N THR A 50 -13.26 2.06 13.08
CA THR A 50 -13.64 1.18 11.97
C THR A 50 -12.55 0.19 11.57
N GLY A 51 -11.30 0.43 11.96
CA GLY A 51 -10.14 -0.32 11.48
C GLY A 51 -9.71 0.04 10.06
N GLU A 52 -10.32 1.05 9.44
CA GLU A 52 -10.02 1.46 8.06
C GLU A 52 -8.61 2.01 7.94
N ILE A 53 -7.85 1.52 6.96
CA ILE A 53 -6.52 2.06 6.67
C ILE A 53 -6.68 3.40 5.98
N LEU A 54 -6.16 4.45 6.61
CA LEU A 54 -6.23 5.81 6.10
C LEU A 54 -5.04 6.14 5.19
N ARG A 55 -3.87 5.57 5.50
CA ARG A 55 -2.64 5.71 4.70
C ARG A 55 -1.57 4.70 5.13
N SER A 56 -0.63 4.46 4.24
CA SER A 56 0.62 3.74 4.51
C SER A 56 1.81 4.52 3.94
N GLY A 57 2.99 4.32 4.50
CA GLY A 57 4.19 5.02 4.04
C GLY A 57 5.48 4.46 4.64
N LEU A 58 6.56 5.21 4.46
CA LEU A 58 7.87 4.95 5.07
C LEU A 58 8.24 6.13 5.97
N CYS A 59 8.82 5.87 7.14
CA CYS A 59 9.30 6.91 8.06
C CYS A 59 10.51 6.40 8.86
N GLN A 60 11.16 7.28 9.63
CA GLN A 60 12.21 6.85 10.55
C GLN A 60 11.59 6.03 11.69
N SER A 61 12.29 5.00 12.17
CA SER A 61 11.75 4.07 13.18
C SER A 61 11.35 4.73 14.49
N ASP A 62 12.00 5.83 14.87
CA ASP A 62 11.76 6.60 16.09
C ASP A 62 10.58 7.58 15.99
N VAL A 63 10.03 7.80 14.78
CA VAL A 63 8.89 8.69 14.54
C VAL A 63 7.64 7.96 14.05
N VAL A 64 7.59 6.63 14.14
CA VAL A 64 6.42 5.82 13.73
C VAL A 64 5.17 6.25 14.50
N ASP A 65 5.25 6.35 15.82
CA ASP A 65 4.11 6.73 16.66
C ASP A 65 3.62 8.17 16.38
N LEU A 66 4.51 9.02 15.85
CA LEU A 66 4.17 10.40 15.45
C LEU A 66 3.42 10.45 14.11
N GLN A 67 3.28 9.33 13.40
CA GLN A 67 2.53 9.30 12.15
C GLN A 67 1.03 9.40 12.36
N ALA A 68 0.48 9.13 13.55
CA ALA A 68 -0.94 9.41 13.84
C ALA A 68 -1.18 10.92 13.94
N THR A 69 -2.05 11.47 13.08
CA THR A 69 -2.37 12.90 13.11
C THR A 69 -3.27 13.25 14.30
N ASP A 70 -4.17 12.33 14.65
CA ASP A 70 -5.03 12.44 15.82
C ASP A 70 -4.98 11.12 16.60
N PRO A 71 -4.24 11.04 17.72
CA PRO A 71 -4.06 9.80 18.48
C PRO A 71 -5.33 9.34 19.21
N LEU A 72 -6.39 10.16 19.25
CA LEU A 72 -7.68 9.75 19.83
C LEU A 72 -8.56 8.98 18.83
N THR A 73 -8.33 9.17 17.53
CA THR A 73 -9.11 8.55 16.46
C THR A 73 -8.28 7.67 15.55
N GLN A 74 -6.95 7.77 15.60
CA GLN A 74 -6.03 7.04 14.72
C GLN A 74 -5.05 6.18 15.52
N GLY A 75 -4.80 4.98 15.01
CA GLY A 75 -3.71 4.12 15.45
C GLY A 75 -2.61 4.05 14.40
N VAL A 76 -1.43 3.56 14.81
CA VAL A 76 -0.29 3.29 13.93
C VAL A 76 0.19 1.87 14.10
N LEU A 77 0.53 1.21 12.98
CA LEU A 77 1.28 -0.05 12.96
C LEU A 77 2.64 0.18 12.28
N ALA A 78 3.70 -0.40 12.84
CA ALA A 78 5.05 -0.37 12.28
C ALA A 78 5.25 -1.46 11.20
N GLU A 79 4.29 -1.57 10.28
CA GLU A 79 4.33 -2.52 9.17
C GLU A 79 3.63 -1.93 7.93
N ALA A 80 3.87 -2.54 6.77
CA ALA A 80 3.18 -2.19 5.54
C ALA A 80 1.83 -2.92 5.45
N SER A 81 0.81 -2.17 5.04
CA SER A 81 -0.52 -2.69 4.75
C SER A 81 -1.06 -2.12 3.44
N ASP A 82 -1.76 -2.97 2.69
CA ASP A 82 -2.53 -2.61 1.51
C ASP A 82 -3.94 -2.20 1.94
N ASP A 83 -4.33 -0.96 1.68
CA ASP A 83 -5.61 -0.33 2.07
C ASP A 83 -6.81 -0.88 1.29
N ILE A 84 -6.58 -1.59 0.19
CA ILE A 84 -7.63 -2.23 -0.59
C ILE A 84 -8.04 -3.54 0.07
N ILE A 85 -7.07 -4.38 0.45
CA ILE A 85 -7.33 -5.75 0.92
C ILE A 85 -7.16 -5.98 2.41
N HIS A 86 -6.61 -5.02 3.16
CA HIS A 86 -6.46 -5.11 4.61
C HIS A 86 -7.31 -4.10 5.36
N TYR A 87 -7.53 -4.41 6.63
CA TYR A 87 -8.01 -3.50 7.66
C TYR A 87 -7.31 -3.87 8.99
N VAL A 88 -7.46 -3.04 10.01
CA VAL A 88 -6.87 -3.30 11.33
C VAL A 88 -7.96 -3.68 12.32
N LEU A 89 -7.88 -4.91 12.85
CA LEU A 89 -8.78 -5.39 13.89
C LEU A 89 -7.99 -5.56 15.18
N ALA A 90 -8.39 -4.83 16.23
CA ALA A 90 -7.72 -4.89 17.55
C ALA A 90 -6.20 -4.69 17.48
N GLY A 91 -5.74 -3.78 16.62
CA GLY A 91 -4.31 -3.49 16.43
C GLY A 91 -3.54 -4.52 15.60
N VAL A 92 -4.24 -5.43 14.91
CA VAL A 92 -3.63 -6.45 14.05
C VAL A 92 -4.09 -6.26 12.61
N LYS A 93 -3.14 -6.20 11.67
CA LYS A 93 -3.42 -6.23 10.24
C LYS A 93 -4.16 -7.52 9.88
N THR A 94 -5.35 -7.36 9.30
CA THR A 94 -6.29 -8.43 8.98
C THR A 94 -6.76 -8.28 7.54
N LEU A 95 -6.97 -9.39 6.83
CA LEU A 95 -7.56 -9.35 5.49
C LEU A 95 -9.04 -8.99 5.56
N ARG A 96 -9.47 -8.12 4.66
CA ARG A 96 -10.89 -7.78 4.49
C ARG A 96 -11.66 -9.04 4.04
N PRO A 97 -12.78 -9.37 4.71
CA PRO A 97 -13.57 -10.54 4.31
C PRO A 97 -14.16 -10.36 2.90
N ALA A 98 -14.26 -11.45 2.16
CA ALA A 98 -14.91 -11.49 0.85
C ALA A 98 -16.23 -12.26 0.92
N PHE A 99 -17.23 -11.81 0.16
CA PHE A 99 -18.48 -12.56 0.00
C PHE A 99 -18.32 -13.68 -1.03
N SER A 100 -19.09 -14.75 -0.84
CA SER A 100 -19.22 -15.85 -1.79
C SER A 100 -20.68 -16.08 -2.14
N ILE A 101 -20.94 -16.45 -3.38
CA ILE A 101 -22.26 -16.86 -3.87
C ILE A 101 -22.27 -18.36 -4.17
N SER A 102 -23.36 -19.05 -3.87
CA SER A 102 -23.48 -20.49 -4.09
C SER A 102 -23.39 -20.88 -5.59
N LYS A 103 -23.98 -20.06 -6.46
CA LYS A 103 -23.97 -20.22 -7.92
C LYS A 103 -24.43 -18.95 -8.64
N THR A 104 -24.08 -18.85 -9.92
CA THR A 104 -24.42 -17.72 -10.80
C THR A 104 -25.41 -18.08 -11.90
N GLU A 105 -25.80 -19.36 -12.00
CA GLU A 105 -26.81 -19.84 -12.95
C GLU A 105 -27.90 -20.54 -12.16
N ILE A 106 -29.16 -20.18 -12.42
CA ILE A 106 -30.35 -20.77 -11.81
C ILE A 106 -31.40 -21.12 -12.87
N ALA A 107 -32.26 -22.09 -12.59
CA ALA A 107 -33.44 -22.33 -13.42
C ALA A 107 -34.49 -21.22 -13.23
N ALA A 108 -35.15 -20.82 -14.32
CA ALA A 108 -36.28 -19.89 -14.28
C ALA A 108 -37.59 -20.58 -13.83
N ASP A 109 -37.60 -21.18 -12.63
CA ASP A 109 -38.72 -21.99 -12.11
C ASP A 109 -39.21 -21.58 -10.71
N ASP A 110 -38.73 -20.47 -10.16
CA ASP A 110 -38.97 -19.99 -8.78
C ASP A 110 -38.52 -20.96 -7.66
N ILE A 111 -37.84 -22.06 -7.99
CA ILE A 111 -37.38 -23.08 -7.02
C ILE A 111 -35.87 -23.06 -6.90
N ASP A 112 -35.17 -22.85 -8.02
CA ASP A 112 -33.72 -22.88 -8.05
C ASP A 112 -33.10 -21.55 -7.59
N GLU A 113 -32.40 -21.58 -6.45
CA GLU A 113 -31.95 -20.36 -5.75
C GLU A 113 -30.44 -20.16 -5.78
N ALA A 114 -30.01 -18.93 -6.07
CA ALA A 114 -28.68 -18.44 -5.78
C ALA A 114 -28.65 -17.85 -4.36
N VAL A 115 -27.64 -18.19 -3.57
CA VAL A 115 -27.58 -17.86 -2.14
C VAL A 115 -26.26 -17.17 -1.83
N ILE A 116 -26.32 -16.02 -1.15
CA ILE A 116 -25.18 -15.35 -0.53
C ILE A 116 -25.41 -15.40 0.99
N ALA A 117 -24.56 -16.14 1.68
CA ALA A 117 -24.62 -16.31 3.14
C ALA A 117 -23.49 -15.55 3.83
N GLY A 118 -23.64 -15.34 5.14
CA GLY A 118 -22.62 -14.64 5.96
C GLY A 118 -22.61 -13.14 5.72
N LEU A 119 -23.74 -12.58 5.28
CA LEU A 119 -23.93 -11.15 5.17
C LEU A 119 -23.99 -10.51 6.57
N PRO A 120 -23.48 -9.28 6.73
CA PRO A 120 -23.76 -8.46 7.90
C PRO A 120 -25.26 -8.24 8.07
N ASP A 121 -25.68 -8.02 9.31
CA ASP A 121 -27.09 -7.79 9.65
C ASP A 121 -27.23 -6.45 10.40
N PRO A 122 -27.87 -5.42 9.79
CA PRO A 122 -28.40 -5.36 8.42
C PRO A 122 -27.31 -5.03 7.38
N VAL A 123 -27.55 -5.37 6.11
CA VAL A 123 -26.71 -4.94 4.97
C VAL A 123 -27.55 -4.41 3.80
N GLU A 124 -27.04 -3.40 3.10
CA GLU A 124 -27.62 -2.93 1.84
C GLU A 124 -27.05 -3.70 0.65
N VAL A 125 -27.94 -4.25 -0.17
CA VAL A 125 -27.62 -4.97 -1.40
C VAL A 125 -28.34 -4.32 -2.57
N ALA A 126 -27.62 -3.97 -3.63
CA ALA A 126 -28.22 -3.47 -4.85
C ALA A 126 -28.42 -4.60 -5.86
N ILE A 127 -29.65 -4.79 -6.34
CA ILE A 127 -30.03 -5.71 -7.40
C ILE A 127 -30.56 -4.88 -8.56
N ASP A 128 -29.88 -4.91 -9.71
CA ASP A 128 -30.22 -4.10 -10.90
C ASP A 128 -30.42 -2.59 -10.62
N SER A 129 -29.60 -2.05 -9.72
CA SER A 129 -29.63 -0.65 -9.23
C SER A 129 -30.77 -0.32 -8.26
N VAL A 130 -31.57 -1.30 -7.85
CA VAL A 130 -32.55 -1.16 -6.76
C VAL A 130 -31.89 -1.63 -5.46
N THR A 131 -31.85 -0.75 -4.47
CA THR A 131 -31.29 -1.07 -3.15
C THR A 131 -32.32 -1.80 -2.29
N HIS A 132 -31.90 -2.91 -1.71
CA HIS A 132 -32.65 -3.71 -0.75
C HIS A 132 -31.88 -3.80 0.57
N THR A 133 -32.59 -3.66 1.69
CA THR A 133 -32.03 -3.96 3.01
C THR A 133 -32.25 -5.43 3.32
N ILE A 134 -31.17 -6.17 3.55
CA ILE A 134 -31.18 -7.59 3.90
C ILE A 134 -30.89 -7.73 5.38
N GLU A 135 -31.77 -8.43 6.08
CA GLU A 135 -31.67 -8.79 7.49
C GLU A 135 -31.53 -10.31 7.63
N GLY A 136 -30.96 -10.79 8.74
CA GLY A 136 -30.76 -12.23 8.98
C GLY A 136 -29.58 -12.86 8.25
N GLY A 137 -28.73 -12.04 7.61
CA GLY A 137 -27.41 -12.45 7.12
C GLY A 137 -27.39 -13.36 5.88
N THR A 138 -28.52 -13.52 5.19
CA THR A 138 -28.62 -14.35 3.99
C THR A 138 -29.49 -13.67 2.92
N LEU A 139 -28.99 -13.64 1.68
CA LEU A 139 -29.75 -13.26 0.49
C LEU A 139 -30.02 -14.51 -0.35
N THR A 140 -31.27 -14.70 -0.74
CA THR A 140 -31.72 -15.75 -1.67
C THR A 140 -32.35 -15.10 -2.90
N LEU A 141 -31.94 -15.52 -4.09
CA LEU A 141 -32.49 -15.03 -5.37
C LEU A 141 -32.96 -16.20 -6.23
N SER A 142 -34.24 -16.18 -6.59
CA SER A 142 -34.90 -17.04 -7.58
C SER A 142 -35.69 -16.19 -8.58
N SER A 143 -36.08 -16.79 -9.71
CA SER A 143 -36.92 -16.14 -10.72
C SER A 143 -37.81 -17.14 -11.45
N PRO A 144 -39.05 -16.77 -11.85
CA PRO A 144 -39.90 -17.61 -12.70
C PRO A 144 -39.68 -17.36 -14.20
N MET A 145 -38.82 -16.40 -14.55
CA MET A 145 -38.60 -15.96 -15.92
C MET A 145 -37.11 -15.83 -16.23
N PRO A 146 -36.69 -16.18 -17.46
CA PRO A 146 -35.30 -15.97 -17.88
C PRO A 146 -34.92 -14.49 -17.82
N ALA A 147 -33.86 -14.21 -17.07
CA ALA A 147 -33.39 -12.85 -16.78
C ALA A 147 -31.93 -12.88 -16.32
N THR A 148 -31.30 -11.71 -16.23
CA THR A 148 -29.97 -11.55 -15.67
C THR A 148 -30.01 -10.45 -14.63
N TYR A 149 -29.57 -10.78 -13.41
CA TYR A 149 -29.58 -9.91 -12.25
C TYR A 149 -28.14 -9.53 -11.88
N MET A 150 -27.89 -8.24 -11.73
CA MET A 150 -26.61 -7.71 -11.24
C MET A 150 -26.71 -7.42 -9.75
N VAL A 151 -26.05 -8.23 -8.93
CA VAL A 151 -25.98 -8.08 -7.48
C VAL A 151 -24.70 -7.34 -7.09
N LYS A 152 -24.82 -6.27 -6.31
CA LYS A 152 -23.70 -5.49 -5.78
C LYS A 152 -23.84 -5.29 -4.27
N ILE A 153 -22.74 -5.50 -3.55
CA ILE A 153 -22.67 -5.29 -2.10
C ILE A 153 -21.44 -4.43 -1.82
N ASN A 154 -21.63 -3.32 -1.12
CA ASN A 154 -20.56 -2.44 -0.69
C ASN A 154 -20.75 -2.13 0.79
N HIS A 155 -20.04 -2.87 1.65
CA HIS A 155 -20.19 -2.75 3.10
C HIS A 155 -18.83 -2.95 3.79
N TRP A 156 -18.36 -1.95 4.52
CA TRP A 156 -17.13 -2.06 5.31
C TRP A 156 -17.33 -3.03 6.50
N PRO A 157 -16.37 -3.91 6.85
CA PRO A 157 -15.00 -4.05 6.33
C PRO A 157 -14.85 -4.99 5.14
N TYR A 158 -15.93 -5.48 4.54
CA TYR A 158 -15.89 -6.46 3.46
C TYR A 158 -15.38 -5.84 2.16
N LEU A 159 -14.75 -6.64 1.32
CA LEU A 159 -14.42 -6.25 -0.04
C LEU A 159 -15.71 -5.97 -0.84
N PRO A 160 -15.70 -4.96 -1.74
CA PRO A 160 -16.79 -4.76 -2.68
C PRO A 160 -17.06 -6.04 -3.47
N PHE A 161 -18.33 -6.45 -3.53
CA PHE A 161 -18.75 -7.65 -4.23
C PHE A 161 -19.66 -7.29 -5.39
N THR A 162 -19.47 -7.98 -6.52
CA THR A 162 -20.32 -7.86 -7.70
C THR A 162 -20.44 -9.23 -8.34
N ALA A 163 -21.67 -9.69 -8.57
CA ALA A 163 -21.96 -10.92 -9.26
C ALA A 163 -23.13 -10.76 -10.22
N GLN A 164 -23.03 -11.44 -11.35
CA GLN A 164 -24.11 -11.58 -12.31
C GLN A 164 -24.76 -12.94 -12.12
N ILE A 165 -26.07 -12.98 -11.89
CA ILE A 165 -26.85 -14.21 -11.76
C ILE A 165 -27.78 -14.31 -12.97
N THR A 166 -27.71 -15.40 -13.72
CA THR A 166 -28.54 -15.63 -14.90
C THR A 166 -29.55 -16.73 -14.62
N ALA A 167 -30.84 -16.40 -14.76
CA ALA A 167 -31.93 -17.36 -14.77
C ALA A 167 -32.17 -17.85 -16.21
N LEU A 168 -32.17 -19.16 -16.41
CA LEU A 168 -32.28 -19.82 -17.72
C LEU A 168 -33.62 -20.52 -17.92
#